data_AF-A0A060YP66-F1
#
_entry.id   AF-A0A060YP66-F1
#
_cell.length_a   1.000
_cell.length_b   1.000
_cell.length_c   1.000
_cell.angle_alpha   90.00
_cell.angle_beta   90.00
_cell.angle_gamma   90.00
#
_symmetry.space_group_name_H-M   'P 1'
#
loop_
_entity.id
_entity.type
_entity.pdbx_description
1 polymer ?
#
loop_
_entity_poly.entity_id
_entity_poly.type
_entity_poly.pdbx_seq_one_letter_code
_entity_poly.pdbx_strand_id
1 'polypeptide(L)'
;MSKGTAVGIDLGTTYSCVGVFQHGKVEIIANDQGNRTTPSYVAFTDSERLIGDAAKNQVAMNPCNTVFDAKRLIGRRFEDTVVQSDMKHWPFNVISDSGRPKVEVEYKGETKSFYPEEISSMVLVKMKEIAEAYLGKVSLKCIAHWAQTG
;
A
#
# COMPACT_ATOMS: atom_id res chain seq x y z
N MET A 1 23.57 22.82 -2.72
CA MET A 1 22.57 21.74 -2.82
C MET A 1 21.41 22.08 -1.90
N SER A 2 20.17 22.22 -2.40
CA SER A 2 19.01 22.35 -1.51
C SER A 2 18.87 21.03 -0.72
N LYS A 3 18.82 21.12 0.61
CA LYS A 3 18.53 19.95 1.45
C LYS A 3 17.11 19.51 1.11
N GLY A 4 16.98 18.37 0.41
CA GLY A 4 15.67 17.78 0.13
C GLY A 4 14.88 17.57 1.43
N THR A 5 13.62 17.99 1.46
CA THR A 5 12.73 17.77 2.61
C THR A 5 12.54 16.26 2.77
N ALA A 6 12.84 15.75 3.96
CA ALA A 6 12.61 14.35 4.29
C ALA A 6 11.21 14.17 4.87
N VAL A 7 10.55 13.07 4.50
CA VAL A 7 9.26 12.65 5.06
C VAL A 7 9.38 11.28 5.71
N GLY A 8 8.65 11.07 6.79
CA GLY A 8 8.48 9.78 7.44
C GLY A 8 7.18 9.15 6.98
N ILE A 9 7.25 7.88 6.58
CA ILE A 9 6.08 7.08 6.20
C ILE A 9 5.98 5.90 7.16
N ASP A 10 4.84 5.75 7.83
CA ASP A 10 4.49 4.51 8.51
C ASP A 10 3.62 3.69 7.56
N LEU A 11 4.12 2.53 7.15
CA LEU A 11 3.41 1.62 6.28
C LEU A 11 2.81 0.49 7.11
N GLY A 12 1.58 0.74 7.57
CA GLY A 12 0.81 -0.20 8.39
C GLY A 12 0.05 -1.22 7.57
N THR A 13 -0.43 -2.27 8.26
CA THR A 13 -1.15 -3.39 7.62
C THR A 13 -2.46 -2.93 6.99
N THR A 14 -3.27 -2.17 7.73
CA THR A 14 -4.60 -1.71 7.28
C THR A 14 -4.58 -0.25 6.84
N TYR A 15 -3.77 0.59 7.48
CA TYR A 15 -3.64 2.00 7.17
C TYR A 15 -2.18 2.43 7.21
N SER A 16 -1.86 3.43 6.41
CA SER A 16 -0.57 4.11 6.36
C SER A 16 -0.74 5.58 6.73
N CYS A 17 0.33 6.19 7.24
CA CYS A 17 0.39 7.62 7.44
C CYS A 17 1.71 8.19 6.91
N VAL A 18 1.70 9.49 6.58
CA VAL A 18 2.88 10.22 6.15
C VAL A 18 2.98 11.53 6.94
N GLY A 19 4.18 11.83 7.40
CA GLY A 19 4.47 13.01 8.20
C GLY A 19 5.76 13.69 7.78
N VAL A 20 5.86 14.97 8.11
CA VAL A 20 7.03 15.80 7.82
C VAL A 20 7.45 16.56 9.08
N PHE A 21 8.76 16.71 9.28
CA PHE A 21 9.30 17.54 10.34
C PHE A 21 9.67 18.91 9.79
N GLN A 22 8.92 19.95 10.16
CA GLN A 22 9.19 21.34 9.78
C GLN A 22 8.85 22.29 10.92
N HIS A 23 9.52 23.43 10.96
CA HIS A 23 9.29 24.46 11.99
C HIS A 23 9.39 23.93 13.43
N GLY A 24 10.27 22.95 13.67
CA GLY A 24 10.50 22.38 15.00
C GLY A 24 9.42 21.41 15.50
N LYS A 25 8.47 21.00 14.65
CA LYS A 25 7.39 20.07 15.01
C LYS A 25 7.15 19.02 13.90
N VAL A 26 6.54 17.91 14.30
CA VAL A 26 6.01 16.91 13.36
C VAL A 26 4.62 17.33 12.92
N GLU A 27 4.37 17.32 11.61
CA GLU A 27 3.05 17.50 11.02
C GLU A 27 2.64 16.21 10.29
N ILE A 28 1.47 15.65 10.63
CA ILE A 28 0.87 14.53 9.90
C ILE A 28 0.04 15.10 8.75
N ILE A 29 0.33 14.63 7.54
CA ILE A 29 -0.25 15.17 6.31
C ILE A 29 -1.56 14.45 6.04
N ALA A 30 -2.63 15.23 5.81
CA ALA A 30 -3.91 14.69 5.38
C ALA A 30 -3.88 14.35 3.88
N ASN A 31 -4.58 13.29 3.50
CA ASN A 31 -4.76 12.93 2.09
C ASN A 31 -5.78 13.86 1.40
N ASP A 32 -6.06 13.58 0.13
CA ASP A 32 -7.00 14.31 -0.72
C ASP A 32 -8.45 14.32 -0.20
N GLN A 33 -8.80 13.41 0.71
CA GLN A 33 -10.10 13.36 1.40
C GLN A 33 -10.08 14.06 2.78
N GLY A 34 -8.94 14.62 3.20
CA GLY A 34 -8.76 15.23 4.52
C GLY A 34 -8.42 14.23 5.64
N ASN A 35 -8.20 12.95 5.32
CA ASN A 35 -7.88 11.91 6.31
C ASN A 35 -6.37 11.89 6.62
N ARG A 36 -6.01 11.82 7.90
CA ARG A 36 -4.59 11.72 8.34
C ARG A 36 -3.98 10.32 8.24
N THR A 37 -4.80 9.34 7.88
CA THR A 37 -4.40 7.96 7.60
C THR A 37 -5.06 7.54 6.31
N THR A 38 -4.34 6.82 5.45
CA THR A 38 -4.86 6.31 4.18
C THR A 38 -4.90 4.78 4.23
N PRO A 39 -5.99 4.13 3.82
CA PRO A 39 -6.05 2.67 3.77
C PRO A 39 -4.90 2.06 2.95
N SER A 40 -4.30 0.98 3.44
CA SER A 40 -3.29 0.19 2.72
C SER A 40 -3.96 -0.77 1.73
N TYR A 41 -4.79 -0.20 0.84
CA TYR A 41 -5.61 -0.92 -0.15
C TYR A 41 -5.16 -0.53 -1.55
N VAL A 42 -5.10 -1.53 -2.44
CA VAL A 42 -4.87 -1.35 -3.87
C VAL A 42 -5.93 -2.13 -4.62
N ALA A 43 -6.74 -1.44 -5.43
CA ALA A 43 -7.72 -2.08 -6.28
C ALA A 43 -7.32 -1.94 -7.75
N PHE A 44 -7.54 -3.02 -8.50
CA PHE A 44 -7.30 -3.09 -9.93
C PHE A 44 -8.64 -3.15 -10.65
N THR A 45 -8.78 -2.32 -11.68
CA THR A 45 -10.00 -2.20 -12.50
C THR A 45 -9.65 -2.31 -13.98
N ASP A 46 -10.64 -2.28 -14.86
CA ASP A 46 -10.42 -2.34 -16.30
C ASP A 46 -9.73 -1.08 -16.87
N SER A 47 -9.80 0.04 -16.16
CA SER A 47 -9.25 1.33 -16.61
C SER A 47 -8.01 1.76 -15.84
N GLU A 48 -8.03 1.59 -14.52
CA GLU A 48 -7.06 2.21 -13.63
C GLU A 48 -6.79 1.41 -12.36
N ARG A 49 -5.78 1.87 -11.62
CA ARG A 49 -5.43 1.35 -10.31
C ARG A 49 -5.82 2.37 -9.26
N LEU A 50 -6.67 1.96 -8.33
CA LEU A 50 -7.10 2.78 -7.22
C LEU A 50 -6.26 2.43 -5.99
N ILE A 51 -5.92 3.43 -5.18
CA ILE A 51 -5.10 3.24 -3.98
C ILE A 51 -5.71 4.06 -2.84
N GLY A 52 -5.71 3.52 -1.62
CA GLY A 52 -6.22 4.24 -0.46
C GLY A 52 -7.74 4.20 -0.34
N ASP A 53 -8.34 5.35 -0.01
CA ASP A 53 -9.79 5.46 0.21
C ASP A 53 -10.58 5.03 -1.03
N ALA A 54 -10.13 5.40 -2.22
CA ALA A 54 -10.78 5.00 -3.47
C ALA A 54 -10.84 3.47 -3.65
N ALA A 55 -9.75 2.76 -3.33
CA ALA A 55 -9.71 1.30 -3.38
C ALA A 55 -10.61 0.67 -2.30
N LYS A 56 -10.57 1.19 -1.07
CA LYS A 56 -11.38 0.66 0.03
C LYS A 56 -12.89 0.84 -0.23
N ASN A 57 -13.31 1.97 -0.78
CA ASN A 57 -14.72 2.30 -0.99
C ASN A 57 -15.43 1.36 -1.98
N GLN A 58 -14.69 0.77 -2.92
CA GLN A 58 -15.25 -0.12 -3.95
C GLN A 58 -15.07 -1.62 -3.64
N VAL A 59 -14.48 -1.99 -2.49
CA VAL A 59 -14.16 -3.39 -2.16
C VAL A 59 -15.39 -4.32 -2.21
N ALA A 60 -16.58 -3.81 -1.86
CA ALA A 60 -17.81 -4.59 -1.89
C ALA A 60 -18.26 -4.93 -3.33
N MET A 61 -17.87 -4.13 -4.33
CA MET A 61 -18.24 -4.32 -5.73
C MET A 61 -17.17 -5.10 -6.52
N ASN A 62 -15.90 -5.03 -6.08
CA ASN A 62 -14.76 -5.65 -6.76
C ASN A 62 -13.83 -6.35 -5.76
N PRO A 63 -14.34 -7.31 -4.96
CA PRO A 63 -13.58 -7.86 -3.84
C PRO A 63 -12.35 -8.65 -4.31
N CYS A 64 -12.45 -9.39 -5.42
CA CYS A 64 -11.38 -10.26 -5.92
C CYS A 64 -10.17 -9.50 -6.45
N ASN A 65 -10.34 -8.25 -6.91
CA ASN A 65 -9.25 -7.42 -7.44
C ASN A 65 -8.88 -6.27 -6.49
N THR A 66 -9.31 -6.35 -5.23
CA THR A 66 -8.99 -5.36 -4.19
C THR A 66 -8.11 -5.99 -3.13
N VAL A 67 -6.83 -5.69 -3.21
CA VAL A 67 -5.81 -6.25 -2.33
C VAL A 67 -5.63 -5.37 -1.09
N PHE A 68 -5.64 -6.02 0.06
CA PHE A 68 -5.33 -5.44 1.38
C PHE A 68 -4.50 -6.45 2.18
N ASP A 69 -3.99 -6.04 3.35
CA ASP A 69 -3.18 -6.90 4.21
C ASP A 69 -1.91 -7.48 3.55
N ALA A 70 -1.43 -6.90 2.44
CA ALA A 70 -0.23 -7.35 1.72
C ALA A 70 1.00 -7.47 2.63
N LYS A 71 1.07 -6.65 3.68
CA LYS A 71 2.08 -6.71 4.75
C LYS A 71 2.19 -8.07 5.42
N ARG A 72 1.10 -8.83 5.54
CA ARG A 72 1.08 -10.18 6.12
C ARG A 72 1.86 -11.19 5.27
N LEU A 73 1.98 -10.95 3.97
CA LEU A 73 2.66 -11.83 3.01
C LEU A 73 4.16 -11.50 2.83
N ILE A 74 4.60 -10.28 3.18
CA ILE A 74 5.98 -9.85 2.93
C ILE A 74 6.98 -10.70 3.72
N GLY A 75 8.01 -11.17 3.02
CA GLY A 75 9.10 -11.96 3.61
C GLY A 75 8.70 -13.39 3.99
N ARG A 76 7.48 -13.83 3.67
CA ARG A 76 6.99 -15.19 3.93
C ARG A 76 7.11 -16.08 2.69
N ARG A 77 7.07 -17.39 2.94
CA ARG A 77 6.91 -18.39 1.88
C ARG A 77 5.45 -18.69 1.64
N PHE A 78 5.10 -19.10 0.44
CA PHE A 78 3.73 -19.45 0.09
C PHE A 78 3.20 -20.56 0.99
N GLU A 79 4.05 -21.55 1.32
CA GLU A 79 3.68 -22.72 2.12
C GLU A 79 3.65 -22.45 3.64
N ASP A 80 3.98 -21.24 4.10
CA ASP A 80 3.92 -20.90 5.52
C ASP A 80 2.49 -21.08 6.05
N THR A 81 2.35 -21.71 7.22
CA THR A 81 1.04 -22.01 7.83
C THR A 81 0.19 -20.76 8.06
N VAL A 82 0.85 -19.64 8.41
CA VAL A 82 0.20 -18.33 8.56
C VAL A 82 -0.36 -17.83 7.22
N VAL A 83 0.41 -17.94 6.13
CA VAL A 83 -0.05 -17.55 4.78
C VAL A 83 -1.24 -18.41 4.36
N GLN A 84 -1.13 -19.74 4.52
CA GLN A 84 -2.20 -20.68 4.18
C GLN A 84 -3.47 -20.48 5.02
N SER A 85 -3.33 -20.02 6.26
CA SER A 85 -4.47 -19.66 7.11
C SER A 85 -5.10 -18.35 6.66
N ASP A 86 -4.30 -17.30 6.47
CA ASP A 86 -4.79 -15.96 6.10
C ASP A 86 -5.47 -15.97 4.72
N MET A 87 -4.97 -16.76 3.76
CA MET A 87 -5.56 -16.94 2.42
C MET A 87 -7.03 -17.39 2.44
N LYS A 88 -7.47 -18.08 3.49
CA LYS A 88 -8.88 -18.53 3.62
C LYS A 88 -9.84 -17.39 3.91
N HIS A 89 -9.31 -16.23 4.32
CA HIS A 89 -10.09 -15.07 4.73
C HIS A 89 -10.05 -13.94 3.70
N TRP A 90 -9.21 -14.06 2.67
CA TRP A 90 -9.11 -13.05 1.62
C TRP A 90 -9.99 -13.38 0.41
N PRO A 91 -10.62 -12.37 -0.20
CA PRO A 91 -11.41 -12.56 -1.41
C PRO A 91 -10.57 -12.65 -2.69
N PHE A 92 -9.31 -12.22 -2.66
CA PHE A 92 -8.39 -12.23 -3.79
C PHE A 92 -7.54 -13.50 -3.82
N ASN A 93 -7.06 -13.87 -5.01
CA ASN A 93 -6.25 -15.06 -5.18
C ASN A 93 -4.79 -14.80 -4.80
N VAL A 94 -4.14 -15.79 -4.17
CA VAL A 94 -2.71 -15.81 -3.91
C VAL A 94 -2.14 -17.08 -4.52
N ILE A 95 -1.13 -16.92 -5.38
CA ILE A 95 -0.47 -18.01 -6.10
C ILE A 95 0.98 -18.17 -5.62
N SER A 96 1.55 -19.35 -5.83
CA SER A 96 2.97 -19.60 -5.59
C SER A 96 3.77 -19.32 -6.86
N ASP A 97 4.80 -18.49 -6.75
CA ASP A 97 5.83 -18.33 -7.75
C ASP A 97 7.18 -18.68 -7.13
N SER A 98 7.70 -19.86 -7.48
CA SER A 98 8.96 -20.38 -6.95
C SER A 98 8.99 -20.40 -5.40
N GLY A 99 7.87 -20.72 -4.76
CA GLY A 99 7.70 -20.76 -3.30
C GLY A 99 7.44 -19.39 -2.64
N ARG A 100 7.38 -18.30 -3.42
CA ARG A 100 7.04 -16.97 -2.94
C ARG A 100 5.57 -16.66 -3.25
N PRO A 101 4.80 -16.06 -2.32
CA PRO A 101 3.43 -15.69 -2.60
C PRO A 101 3.37 -14.50 -3.56
N LYS A 102 2.45 -14.56 -4.54
CA LYS A 102 2.03 -13.42 -5.38
C LYS A 102 0.52 -13.28 -5.29
N VAL A 103 0.03 -12.05 -5.24
CA VAL A 103 -1.42 -11.78 -5.41
C VAL A 103 -1.73 -11.79 -6.90
N GLU A 104 -2.81 -12.45 -7.29
CA GLU A 104 -3.29 -12.51 -8.67
C GLU A 104 -4.61 -11.74 -8.79
N VAL A 105 -4.70 -10.88 -9.81
CA VAL A 105 -5.82 -9.96 -10.05
C VAL A 105 -6.06 -9.80 -11.55
N GLU A 106 -7.28 -9.46 -11.93
CA GLU A 106 -7.60 -8.97 -13.26
C GLU A 106 -7.34 -7.46 -13.33
N TYR A 107 -6.53 -7.02 -14.29
CA TYR A 107 -6.23 -5.62 -14.50
C TYR A 107 -6.17 -5.30 -16.00
N LYS A 108 -7.09 -4.43 -16.46
CA LYS A 108 -7.23 -4.07 -17.88
C LYS A 108 -7.51 -5.27 -18.79
N GLY A 109 -8.35 -6.20 -18.33
CA GLY A 109 -8.71 -7.42 -19.07
C GLY A 109 -7.59 -8.46 -19.17
N GLU A 110 -6.51 -8.32 -18.39
CA GLU A 110 -5.42 -9.28 -18.31
C GLU A 110 -5.23 -9.75 -16.87
N THR A 111 -5.03 -11.05 -16.69
CA THR A 111 -4.57 -11.62 -15.43
C THR A 111 -3.14 -11.15 -15.15
N LYS A 112 -2.93 -10.50 -14.01
CA LYS A 112 -1.61 -10.06 -13.54
C LYS A 112 -1.34 -10.58 -12.15
N SER A 113 -0.06 -10.81 -11.86
CA SER A 113 0.39 -11.21 -10.53
C SER A 113 1.48 -10.29 -10.02
N PHE A 114 1.35 -9.88 -8.75
CA PHE A 114 2.25 -8.95 -8.08
C PHE A 114 2.81 -9.57 -6.80
N TYR A 115 4.07 -9.32 -6.51
CA TYR A 115 4.62 -9.64 -5.20
C TYR A 115 4.05 -8.67 -4.13
N PRO A 116 3.96 -9.11 -2.86
CA PRO A 116 3.50 -8.27 -1.76
C PRO A 116 4.24 -6.94 -1.62
N GLU A 117 5.54 -6.91 -1.89
CA GLU A 117 6.35 -5.69 -1.91
C GLU A 117 5.98 -4.72 -3.04
N GLU A 118 5.51 -5.22 -4.19
CA GLU A 118 5.04 -4.38 -5.29
C GLU A 118 3.71 -3.70 -4.92
N ILE A 119 2.78 -4.44 -4.33
CA ILE A 119 1.53 -3.87 -3.79
C ILE A 119 1.83 -2.79 -2.75
N SER A 120 2.77 -3.08 -1.85
CA SER A 120 3.16 -2.15 -0.81
C SER A 120 3.88 -0.92 -1.36
N SER A 121 4.67 -1.08 -2.42
CA SER A 121 5.29 0.02 -3.16
C SER A 121 4.24 0.96 -3.76
N MET A 122 3.12 0.44 -4.26
CA MET A 122 2.02 1.28 -4.75
C MET A 122 1.44 2.15 -3.64
N VAL A 123 1.28 1.61 -2.43
CA VAL A 123 0.87 2.39 -1.25
C VAL A 123 1.92 3.45 -0.89
N LEU A 124 3.21 3.11 -0.93
CA LEU A 124 4.30 4.08 -0.72
C LEU A 124 4.28 5.22 -1.75
N VAL A 125 3.98 4.93 -3.01
CA VAL A 125 3.83 5.95 -4.06
C VAL A 125 2.69 6.90 -3.70
N LYS A 126 1.52 6.40 -3.30
CA LYS A 126 0.42 7.25 -2.85
C LYS A 126 0.79 8.11 -1.63
N MET A 127 1.56 7.55 -0.67
CA MET A 127 2.01 8.31 0.50
C MET A 127 2.98 9.44 0.10
N LYS A 128 3.85 9.17 -0.86
CA LYS A 128 4.73 10.17 -1.45
C LYS A 128 3.94 11.26 -2.16
N GLU A 129 2.98 10.91 -3.01
CA GLU A 129 2.12 11.87 -3.74
C GLU A 129 1.36 12.80 -2.78
N ILE A 130 0.82 12.27 -1.68
CA ILE A 130 0.16 13.06 -0.63
C ILE A 130 1.13 14.09 -0.04
N ALA A 131 2.36 13.67 0.28
CA ALA A 131 3.36 14.58 0.81
C ALA A 131 3.83 15.61 -0.21
N GLU A 132 3.97 15.23 -1.49
CA GLU A 132 4.36 16.12 -2.58
C GLU A 132 3.31 17.20 -2.82
N ALA A 133 2.03 16.83 -2.81
CA ALA A 133 0.90 17.75 -2.92
C ALA A 133 0.87 18.76 -1.75
N TYR A 134 1.08 18.29 -0.52
CA TYR A 134 1.12 19.17 0.66
C TYR A 134 2.30 20.14 0.64
N LEU A 135 3.47 19.67 0.20
CA LEU A 135 4.71 20.46 0.22
C LEU A 135 4.93 21.33 -1.01
N GLY A 136 4.14 21.13 -2.08
CA GLY A 136 4.33 21.79 -3.37
C GLY A 136 5.67 21.44 -4.04
N LYS A 137 6.18 20.22 -3.85
CA LYS A 137 7.50 19.77 -4.33
C LYS A 137 7.39 18.42 -5.04
N VAL A 138 8.21 18.21 -6.08
CA VAL A 138 8.20 17.00 -6.93
C VAL A 138 9.25 15.94 -6.51
N SER A 139 10.09 16.25 -5.52
CA SER A 139 11.14 15.34 -5.07
C SER A 139 11.35 15.42 -3.57
N LEU A 140 11.13 14.30 -2.91
CA LEU A 140 11.26 14.10 -1.47
C LEU A 140 12.21 12.93 -1.18
N LYS A 141 12.89 13.00 -0.04
CA LYS A 141 13.56 11.83 0.55
C LYS A 141 12.56 11.17 1.49
N CYS A 142 12.27 9.90 1.27
CA CYS A 142 11.31 9.17 2.10
C CYS A 142 12.04 8.18 3.03
N ILE A 143 11.71 8.20 4.31
CA ILE A 143 12.10 7.16 5.27
C ILE A 143 10.82 6.38 5.58
N ALA A 144 10.77 5.12 5.14
CA ALA A 144 9.65 4.23 5.42
C ALA A 144 9.96 3.36 6.64
N HIS A 145 9.06 3.35 7.61
CA HIS A 145 9.10 2.41 8.72
C HIS A 145 8.10 1.27 8.48
N TRP A 146 8.55 0.06 8.81
CA TRP A 146 7.76 -1.15 8.78
C TRP A 146 7.94 -1.90 10.09
N ALA A 147 7.01 -1.71 11.03
CA ALA A 147 6.91 -2.59 12.19
C ALA A 147 6.21 -3.88 11.76
N GLN A 148 6.87 -5.04 11.83
CA GLN A 148 6.19 -6.33 11.82
C GLN A 148 5.53 -6.50 13.18
N THR A 149 4.23 -6.20 13.28
CA THR A 149 3.43 -6.70 14.40
C THR A 149 3.12 -8.16 14.10
N GLY A 150 3.77 -9.05 14.85
CA GLY A 150 3.66 -10.51 14.73
C GLY A 150 2.24 -11.03 14.97
#